data_AF-A0A830FX83-F1
#
_entry.id   AF-A0A830FX83-F1
#
_cell.length_a   1.000
_cell.length_b   1.000
_cell.length_c   1.000
_cell.angle_alpha   90.00
_cell.angle_beta   90.00
_cell.angle_gamma   90.00
#
_symmetry.space_group_name_H-M   'P 1'
#
loop_
_entity.id
_entity.type
_entity.pdbx_description
1 polymer ?
#
loop_
_entity_poly.entity_id
_entity_poly.type
_entity_poly.pdbx_seq_one_letter_code
_entity_poly.pdbx_strand_id
1 'polypeptide(L)'
;MLLILISLSGCLTPGPGTAITYSGDLNPTGEQLQMNGTIHDTTGSGPFHNVTLYFYTEEANLLNETAVATLTGQRDVSLTVSPSPKYIIIDSLDFWEINQIDVVYFVRQGDGTYAEETATARGELPVEPE
;
A
#
# COMPACT_ATOMS: atom_id res chain seq x y z
N MET A 1 -23.41 6.57 34.12
CA MET A 1 -23.42 6.83 32.66
C MET A 1 -22.05 6.45 32.14
N LEU A 2 -21.92 5.24 31.62
CA LEU A 2 -20.65 4.67 31.18
C LEU A 2 -20.55 4.92 29.67
N LEU A 3 -19.69 5.85 29.25
CA LEU A 3 -19.37 6.05 27.83
C LEU A 3 -18.51 4.88 27.39
N ILE A 4 -19.08 3.99 26.58
CA ILE A 4 -18.33 2.98 25.84
C ILE A 4 -17.67 3.71 24.67
N LEU A 5 -16.37 3.97 24.79
CA LEU A 5 -15.51 4.35 23.67
C LEU A 5 -15.36 3.12 22.78
N ILE A 6 -16.14 3.07 21.71
CA ILE A 6 -15.98 2.08 20.65
C ILE A 6 -14.79 2.58 19.81
N SER A 7 -13.60 2.10 20.11
CA SER A 7 -12.45 2.22 19.21
C SER A 7 -12.78 1.40 17.95
N LEU A 8 -13.27 2.09 16.91
CA LEU A 8 -13.32 1.60 15.54
C LEU A 8 -11.88 1.50 15.03
N SER A 9 -11.13 0.51 15.52
CA SER A 9 -10.04 -0.05 14.74
C SER A 9 -10.72 -0.74 13.57
N GLY A 10 -10.78 -0.05 12.43
CA GLY A 10 -11.17 -0.62 11.16
C GLY A 10 -10.17 -1.71 10.81
N CYS A 11 -10.39 -2.90 11.36
CA CYS A 11 -9.77 -4.12 10.87
C CYS A 11 -10.55 -4.43 9.58
N LEU A 12 -10.07 -3.91 8.45
CA LEU A 12 -10.45 -4.46 7.16
C LEU A 12 -10.07 -5.93 7.24
N THR A 13 -11.08 -6.79 7.32
CA THR A 13 -10.84 -8.23 7.23
C THR A 13 -10.47 -8.44 5.77
N PRO A 14 -9.22 -8.82 5.44
CA PRO A 14 -8.89 -9.15 4.07
C PRO A 14 -9.89 -10.22 3.64
N GLY A 15 -10.51 -10.03 2.48
CA GLY A 15 -11.33 -11.09 1.89
C GLY A 15 -10.51 -12.38 1.83
N PRO A 16 -11.15 -13.56 1.83
CA PRO A 16 -10.44 -14.80 1.53
C PRO A 16 -10.05 -14.75 0.04
N GLY A 17 -8.94 -14.09 -0.26
CA GLY A 17 -8.56 -13.73 -1.62
C GLY A 17 -7.07 -13.46 -1.67
N THR A 18 -6.41 -14.14 -2.58
CA THR A 18 -5.14 -13.84 -3.23
C THR A 18 -4.77 -12.35 -3.13
N ALA A 19 -3.96 -11.97 -2.14
CA ALA A 19 -3.66 -10.55 -1.90
C ALA A 19 -2.17 -10.22 -1.85
N ILE A 20 -1.84 -9.04 -2.36
CA ILE A 20 -0.61 -8.31 -2.06
C ILE A 20 -0.93 -7.32 -0.94
N THR A 21 -0.42 -7.58 0.25
CA THR A 21 -0.72 -6.78 1.45
C THR A 21 0.53 -6.13 2.04
N TYR A 22 0.36 -5.22 2.99
CA TYR A 22 1.44 -4.62 3.74
C TYR A 22 1.15 -4.70 5.24
N SER A 23 2.15 -5.03 6.04
CA SER A 23 2.08 -4.98 7.50
C SER A 23 3.23 -4.15 8.05
N GLY A 24 2.93 -3.12 8.83
CA GLY A 24 3.95 -2.28 9.45
C GLY A 24 3.42 -0.89 9.76
N ASP A 25 4.34 0.02 10.03
CA ASP A 25 4.01 1.38 10.40
C ASP A 25 4.08 2.32 9.18
N LEU A 26 3.09 3.19 9.07
CA LEU A 26 3.08 4.36 8.21
C LEU A 26 3.02 5.60 9.11
N ASN A 27 4.19 6.16 9.40
CA ASN A 27 4.36 7.24 10.37
C ASN A 27 4.59 8.57 9.65
N PRO A 28 3.54 9.38 9.41
CA PRO A 28 3.68 10.75 8.95
C PRO A 28 4.28 11.61 10.06
N THR A 29 5.47 12.15 9.84
CA THR A 29 6.19 13.06 10.73
C THR A 29 6.26 14.46 10.11
N GLY A 30 5.13 15.18 10.16
CA GLY A 30 5.01 16.50 9.53
C GLY A 30 5.02 16.40 8.01
N GLU A 31 6.09 16.88 7.37
CA GLU A 31 6.27 16.86 5.92
C GLU A 31 6.88 15.56 5.39
N GLN A 32 7.20 14.59 6.25
CA GLN A 32 7.79 13.32 5.83
C GLN A 32 6.89 12.14 6.19
N LEU A 33 6.97 11.08 5.39
CA LEU A 33 6.44 9.78 5.74
C LEU A 33 7.60 8.83 6.02
N GLN A 34 7.60 8.19 7.18
CA GLN A 34 8.42 7.02 7.44
C GLN A 34 7.58 5.75 7.28
N MET A 35 8.01 4.85 6.40
CA MET A 35 7.38 3.57 6.13
C MET A 35 8.33 2.45 6.55
N ASN A 36 7.92 1.62 7.51
CA ASN A 36 8.68 0.47 7.97
C ASN A 36 7.76 -0.73 8.12
N GLY A 37 7.97 -1.78 7.32
CA GLY A 37 7.09 -2.94 7.35
C GLY A 37 7.49 -4.00 6.34
N THR A 38 6.53 -4.83 5.99
CA THR A 38 6.71 -5.98 5.12
C THR A 38 5.56 -6.04 4.13
N ILE A 39 5.89 -6.15 2.84
CA ILE A 39 4.93 -6.48 1.77
C ILE A 39 4.81 -8.00 1.71
N HIS A 40 3.59 -8.52 1.70
CA HIS A 40 3.29 -9.95 1.67
C HIS A 40 2.60 -10.35 0.38
N ASP A 41 3.07 -11.45 -0.19
CA ASP A 41 2.38 -12.25 -1.18
C ASP A 41 1.64 -13.39 -0.46
N THR A 42 0.32 -13.23 -0.32
CA THR A 42 -0.57 -14.29 0.21
C THR A 42 -1.17 -15.17 -0.89
N THR A 43 -0.83 -14.87 -2.14
CA THR A 43 -1.32 -15.55 -3.34
C THR A 43 -0.65 -16.92 -3.52
N GLY A 44 0.59 -17.05 -3.07
CA GLY A 44 1.44 -18.21 -3.37
C GLY A 44 1.78 -18.36 -4.86
N SER A 45 1.49 -17.35 -5.67
CA SER A 45 1.65 -17.34 -7.12
C SER A 45 2.95 -16.67 -7.58
N GLY A 46 3.69 -16.02 -6.68
CA GLY A 46 4.98 -15.44 -6.98
C GLY A 46 5.99 -16.47 -7.54
N PRO A 47 7.15 -16.01 -8.05
CA PRO A 47 7.70 -14.68 -7.82
C PRO A 47 7.05 -13.59 -8.68
N PHE A 48 6.81 -12.42 -8.06
CA PHE A 48 6.45 -11.19 -8.77
C PHE A 48 7.71 -10.35 -8.97
N HIS A 49 7.92 -9.88 -10.20
CA HIS A 49 9.11 -9.14 -10.59
C HIS A 49 8.84 -7.64 -10.59
N ASN A 50 9.92 -6.87 -10.45
CA ASN A 50 9.90 -5.41 -10.52
C ASN A 50 8.83 -4.76 -9.62
N VAL A 51 8.57 -5.36 -8.46
CA VAL A 51 7.65 -4.78 -7.48
C VAL A 51 8.23 -3.45 -7.04
N THR A 52 7.41 -2.41 -7.12
CA THR A 52 7.83 -1.03 -6.87
C THR A 52 6.79 -0.33 -6.01
N LEU A 53 7.28 0.45 -5.06
CA LEU A 53 6.48 1.39 -4.28
C LEU A 53 6.52 2.74 -4.97
N TYR A 54 5.36 3.25 -5.36
CA TYR A 54 5.22 4.57 -5.96
C TYR A 54 4.55 5.53 -4.97
N PHE A 55 5.04 6.76 -4.94
CA PHE A 55 4.59 7.81 -4.02
C PHE A 55 4.14 9.03 -4.82
N TYR A 56 2.86 9.39 -4.73
CA TYR A 56 2.28 10.47 -5.53
C TYR A 56 1.70 11.60 -4.69
N THR A 57 1.66 12.81 -5.27
CA THR A 57 0.88 13.94 -4.75
C THR A 57 -0.61 13.78 -5.03
N GLU A 58 -1.44 14.69 -4.49
CA GLU A 58 -2.87 14.73 -4.76
C GLU A 58 -3.20 15.02 -6.23
N GLU A 59 -2.34 15.78 -6.90
CA GLU A 59 -2.43 16.08 -8.34
C GLU A 59 -1.81 14.98 -9.21
N ALA A 60 -1.57 13.79 -8.65
CA ALA A 60 -0.99 12.64 -9.34
C ALA A 60 0.44 12.86 -9.88
N ASN A 61 1.21 13.77 -9.29
CA ASN A 61 2.63 13.92 -9.65
C ASN A 61 3.47 12.92 -8.85
N LEU A 62 4.39 12.22 -9.54
CA LEU A 62 5.32 11.30 -8.89
C LEU A 62 6.30 12.09 -8.00
N LEU A 63 6.34 11.74 -6.71
CA LEU A 63 7.31 12.26 -5.74
C LEU A 63 8.56 11.40 -5.68
N ASN A 64 8.37 10.09 -5.61
CA ASN A 64 9.44 9.11 -5.48
C ASN A 64 8.93 7.74 -5.92
N GLU A 65 9.87 6.86 -6.26
CA GLU A 65 9.63 5.44 -6.46
C GLU A 65 10.73 4.64 -5.76
N THR A 66 10.41 3.45 -5.27
CA THR A 66 11.38 2.58 -4.62
C THR A 66 11.17 1.16 -5.07
N ALA A 67 12.16 0.64 -5.79
CA ALA A 67 12.17 -0.75 -6.21
C ALA A 67 12.29 -1.67 -5.00
N VAL A 68 11.26 -2.50 -4.78
CA VAL A 68 11.26 -3.63 -3.85
C VAL A 68 11.92 -4.87 -4.50
N ALA A 69 12.04 -4.85 -5.83
CA ALA A 69 12.58 -5.92 -6.68
C ALA A 69 11.65 -7.14 -6.75
N THR A 70 12.17 -8.35 -6.54
CA THR A 70 11.38 -9.58 -6.66
C THR A 70 10.72 -9.94 -5.33
N LEU A 71 9.39 -10.02 -5.32
CA LEU A 71 8.59 -10.48 -4.19
C LEU A 71 8.38 -12.00 -4.28
N THR A 72 8.81 -12.73 -3.24
CA THR A 72 8.61 -14.18 -3.10
C THR A 72 8.16 -14.45 -1.67
N GLY A 73 6.86 -14.60 -1.47
CA GLY A 73 6.26 -14.73 -0.13
C GLY A 73 6.20 -13.41 0.63
N GLN A 74 7.35 -12.79 0.94
CA GLN A 74 7.36 -11.49 1.61
C GLN A 74 8.66 -10.70 1.37
N ARG A 75 8.59 -9.37 1.51
CA ARG A 75 9.74 -8.46 1.45
C ARG A 75 9.62 -7.31 2.45
N ASP A 76 10.68 -7.12 3.24
CA ASP A 76 10.77 -5.99 4.15
C ASP A 76 11.10 -4.71 3.39
N VAL A 77 10.49 -3.60 3.84
CA VAL A 77 10.70 -2.26 3.31
C VAL A 77 10.92 -1.30 4.49
N SER A 78 11.91 -0.43 4.35
CA SER A 78 12.20 0.63 5.31
C SER A 78 12.71 1.84 4.55
N LEU A 79 11.92 2.90 4.53
CA LEU A 79 12.20 4.09 3.74
C LEU A 79 11.54 5.33 4.36
N THR A 80 12.06 6.49 3.94
CA THR A 80 11.51 7.80 4.27
C THR A 80 11.25 8.57 2.97
N VAL A 81 10.06 9.14 2.83
CA VAL A 81 9.66 9.95 1.67
C VAL A 81 9.34 11.36 2.12
N SER A 82 9.83 12.35 1.36
CA SER A 82 9.56 13.77 1.56
C SER A 82 9.29 14.42 0.20
N PRO A 83 8.20 15.19 0.03
CA PRO A 83 7.14 15.44 1.01
C PRO A 83 6.27 14.20 1.28
N SER A 84 5.47 14.24 2.35
CA SER A 84 4.49 13.20 2.68
C SER A 84 3.53 12.98 1.51
N PRO A 85 3.48 11.77 0.94
CA PRO A 85 2.66 11.50 -0.24
C PRO A 85 1.16 11.54 0.08
N LYS A 86 0.35 11.79 -0.95
CA LYS A 86 -1.09 11.57 -0.89
C LYS A 86 -1.43 10.11 -1.12
N TYR A 87 -0.76 9.47 -2.09
CA TYR A 87 -0.98 8.08 -2.46
C TYR A 87 0.32 7.28 -2.35
N ILE A 88 0.22 6.07 -1.78
CA ILE A 88 1.29 5.07 -1.77
C ILE A 88 0.74 3.85 -2.50
N ILE A 89 1.39 3.45 -3.59
CA ILE A 89 0.92 2.37 -4.46
C ILE A 89 2.00 1.29 -4.51
N ILE A 90 1.62 0.05 -4.21
CA ILE A 90 2.45 -1.14 -4.45
C ILE A 90 2.04 -1.66 -5.83
N ASP A 91 2.96 -1.67 -6.80
CA ASP A 91 2.63 -2.11 -8.16
C ASP A 91 3.69 -3.05 -8.74
N SER A 92 3.22 -3.93 -9.62
CA SER A 92 3.96 -4.80 -10.52
C SER A 92 3.00 -5.24 -11.61
N LEU A 93 3.45 -5.26 -12.87
CA LEU A 93 2.64 -5.77 -13.96
C LEU A 93 2.20 -7.22 -13.72
N ASP A 94 3.05 -8.02 -13.07
CA ASP A 94 2.79 -9.43 -12.76
C ASP A 94 1.58 -9.62 -11.82
N PHE A 95 1.26 -8.64 -10.97
CA PHE A 95 0.08 -8.70 -10.09
C PHE A 95 -1.19 -8.85 -10.90
N TRP A 96 -1.31 -8.04 -11.96
CA TRP A 96 -2.55 -7.90 -12.71
C TRP A 96 -2.75 -9.00 -13.77
N GLU A 97 -1.79 -9.90 -13.92
CA GLU A 97 -1.94 -11.14 -14.71
C GLU A 97 -2.67 -12.24 -13.93
N ILE A 98 -2.80 -12.10 -12.60
CA ILE A 98 -3.50 -13.06 -11.75
C ILE A 98 -5.01 -12.87 -11.85
N ASN A 99 -5.72 -13.97 -12.11
CA ASN A 99 -7.18 -14.00 -12.00
C ASN A 99 -7.59 -13.80 -10.53
N GLN A 100 -8.31 -12.71 -10.26
CA GLN A 100 -8.78 -12.33 -8.91
C GLN A 100 -7.61 -12.08 -7.96
N ILE A 101 -7.04 -10.88 -8.05
CA ILE A 101 -6.02 -10.39 -7.13
C ILE A 101 -6.55 -9.17 -6.40
N ASP A 102 -6.19 -9.06 -5.12
CA ASP A 102 -6.41 -7.87 -4.31
C ASP A 102 -5.06 -7.22 -4.02
N VAL A 103 -4.86 -5.96 -4.40
CA VAL A 103 -3.61 -5.22 -4.13
C VAL A 103 -3.92 -4.05 -3.22
N VAL A 104 -3.26 -4.01 -2.06
CA VAL A 104 -3.43 -2.87 -1.13
C VAL A 104 -2.68 -1.64 -1.61
N TYR A 105 -3.27 -0.48 -1.38
CA TYR A 105 -2.65 0.82 -1.52
C TYR A 105 -3.09 1.72 -0.37
N PHE A 106 -2.43 2.86 -0.20
CA PHE A 106 -2.71 3.76 0.92
C PHE A 106 -3.04 5.17 0.46
N VAL A 107 -4.04 5.77 1.12
CA VAL A 107 -4.48 7.14 0.85
C VAL A 107 -4.37 7.98 2.12
N ARG A 108 -3.61 9.08 2.04
CA ARG A 108 -3.49 10.04 3.13
C ARG A 108 -4.80 10.79 3.35
N GLN A 109 -5.32 10.71 4.57
CA GLN A 109 -6.56 11.34 5.01
C GLN A 109 -6.32 12.78 5.50
N GLY A 110 -7.39 13.53 5.72
CA GLY A 110 -7.33 14.93 6.16
C GLY A 110 -6.71 15.12 7.55
N ASP A 111 -6.70 14.07 8.38
CA ASP A 111 -6.04 14.05 9.69
C ASP A 111 -4.53 13.70 9.60
N GLY A 112 -4.04 13.44 8.38
CA GLY A 112 -2.65 13.10 8.09
C GLY A 112 -2.35 11.60 8.16
N THR A 113 -3.25 10.76 8.67
CA THR A 113 -3.10 9.30 8.70
C THR A 113 -3.30 8.69 7.31
N TYR A 114 -2.96 7.41 7.14
CA TYR A 114 -3.18 6.68 5.89
C TYR A 114 -4.28 5.64 6.09
N ALA A 115 -5.31 5.71 5.24
CA ALA A 115 -6.29 4.64 5.09
C ALA A 115 -5.74 3.60 4.11
N GLU A 116 -5.88 2.33 4.48
CA GLU A 116 -5.65 1.21 3.57
C GLU A 116 -6.88 1.03 2.69
N GLU A 117 -6.65 0.84 1.40
CA GLU A 117 -7.67 0.59 0.40
C GLU A 117 -7.21 -0.59 -0.47
N THR A 118 -8.13 -1.15 -1.26
CA THR A 118 -7.84 -2.33 -2.10
C THR A 118 -8.27 -2.09 -3.53
N ALA A 119 -7.40 -2.43 -4.48
CA ALA A 119 -7.70 -2.47 -5.91
C ALA A 119 -7.74 -3.93 -6.38
N THR A 120 -8.80 -4.28 -7.12
CA THR A 120 -9.01 -5.60 -7.74
C THR A 120 -8.62 -5.64 -9.22
N ALA A 121 -8.37 -4.47 -9.80
CA ALA A 121 -7.81 -4.28 -11.12
C ALA A 121 -6.91 -3.03 -11.16
N ARG A 122 -5.88 -3.03 -12.02
CA ARG A 122 -4.92 -1.92 -12.12
C ARG A 122 -5.58 -0.55 -12.35
N GLY A 123 -6.65 -0.52 -13.14
CA GLY A 123 -7.41 0.70 -13.44
C GLY A 123 -8.26 1.25 -12.28
N GLU A 124 -8.35 0.55 -11.15
CA GLU A 124 -9.02 1.04 -9.93
C GLU A 124 -8.06 1.84 -9.03
N LEU A 125 -6.76 1.81 -9.32
CA LEU A 125 -5.77 2.62 -8.60
C LEU A 125 -6.05 4.12 -8.78
N PRO A 126 -5.82 4.94 -7.74
CA PRO A 126 -6.08 6.38 -7.81
C PRO A 126 -5.17 7.11 -8.81
N VAL A 127 -4.00 6.52 -9.09
CA VAL A 127 -3.04 6.96 -10.10
C VAL A 127 -2.49 5.70 -10.76
N GLU A 128 -2.51 5.62 -12.09
CA GLU A 128 -1.91 4.50 -12.80
C GLU A 128 -0.38 4.70 -12.86
N PRO A 129 0.43 3.77 -12.31
CA PRO A 129 1.88 3.90 -12.36
C PRO A 129 2.41 3.75 -13.79
N GLU A 130 3.34 4.62 -14.17
CA GLU A 130 4.07 4.56 -15.46
C GLU A 130 5.04 3.37 -15.53
#